data_AF-A0A3Q3WBD6-F1
#
_entry.id   AF-A0A3Q3WBD6-F1
#
_cell.length_a   1.000
_cell.length_b   1.000
_cell.length_c   1.000
_cell.angle_alpha   90.00
_cell.angle_beta   90.00
_cell.angle_gamma   90.00
#
_symmetry.space_group_name_H-M   'P 1'
#
loop_
_entity.id
_entity.type
_entity.pdbx_description
1 polymer ?
#
loop_
_entity_poly.entity_id
_entity_poly.type
_entity_poly.pdbx_seq_one_letter_code
_entity_poly.pdbx_strand_id
1 'polypeptide(L)'
;KETKAHVAAPSESQESKAPPNKDPSTWSVEDVLVFQCAVFHAHQWLADANFSLFFSQEIDGNALLLLKSDVIMKYLGLKLGPALKLCYHIDKLKQTKF
;
A
#
# COMPACT_ATOMS: atom_id res chain seq x y z
N LYS A 1 -17.09 49.30 -8.24
CA LYS A 1 -17.26 48.32 -7.15
C LYS A 1 -17.81 47.05 -7.80
N GLU A 2 -17.21 45.88 -7.79
CA GLU A 2 -15.87 45.38 -7.48
C GLU A 2 -15.91 43.94 -8.02
N THR A 3 -14.79 43.52 -8.56
CA THR A 3 -14.40 42.19 -9.04
C THR A 3 -15.03 41.01 -8.27
N LYS A 4 -15.67 40.08 -8.99
CA LYS A 4 -16.03 38.76 -8.44
C LYS A 4 -14.86 37.80 -8.64
N ALA A 5 -14.21 37.49 -7.52
CA ALA A 5 -13.05 36.64 -7.39
C ALA A 5 -13.27 35.22 -7.91
N HIS A 6 -12.20 34.70 -8.50
CA HIS A 6 -11.96 33.31 -8.88
C HIS A 6 -11.95 32.47 -7.60
N VAL A 7 -12.92 31.58 -7.40
CA VAL A 7 -12.89 30.60 -6.30
C VAL A 7 -12.13 29.39 -6.80
N ALA A 8 -10.94 29.21 -6.25
CA ALA A 8 -10.04 28.10 -6.49
C ALA A 8 -10.68 26.75 -6.13
N ALA A 9 -10.39 25.74 -6.95
CA ALA A 9 -10.73 24.35 -6.67
C ALA A 9 -10.01 23.85 -5.40
N PRO A 10 -10.63 22.99 -4.57
CA PRO A 10 -9.90 22.31 -3.51
C PRO A 10 -8.93 21.31 -4.13
N SER A 11 -7.64 21.49 -3.84
CA SER A 11 -6.57 20.54 -4.17
C SER A 11 -6.89 19.19 -3.53
N GLU A 12 -7.22 18.18 -4.33
CA GLU A 12 -7.21 16.78 -3.94
C GLU A 12 -5.76 16.37 -3.65
N SER A 13 -5.31 16.63 -2.44
CA SER A 13 -4.07 16.11 -1.90
C SER A 13 -4.43 15.25 -0.70
N GLN A 14 -5.14 14.15 -0.95
CA GLN A 14 -5.15 13.01 -0.05
C GLN A 14 -3.77 12.35 -0.14
N GLU A 15 -2.79 12.97 0.52
CA GLU A 15 -1.53 12.34 0.86
C GLU A 15 -1.84 11.26 1.89
N SER A 16 -2.26 10.12 1.37
CA SER A 16 -2.25 8.84 2.06
C SER A 16 -0.86 8.69 2.66
N LYS A 17 -0.77 8.62 3.99
CA LYS A 17 0.48 8.47 4.75
C LYS A 17 1.39 7.47 4.04
N ALA A 18 2.36 7.97 3.27
CA ALA A 18 3.32 7.15 2.60
C ALA A 18 4.10 6.37 3.67
N PRO A 19 4.50 5.11 3.40
CA PRO A 19 5.46 4.44 4.26
C PRO A 19 6.70 5.33 4.41
N PRO A 20 7.46 5.20 5.51
CA PRO A 20 8.63 6.04 5.76
C PRO A 20 9.56 6.03 4.55
N ASN A 21 10.20 7.17 4.24
CA ASN A 21 11.27 7.33 3.24
C ASN A 21 12.48 6.46 3.59
N LYS A 22 12.30 5.14 3.52
CA LYS A 22 13.24 4.09 3.87
C LYS A 22 13.23 3.09 2.73
N ASP A 23 14.42 2.62 2.40
CA ASP A 23 14.61 1.55 1.42
C ASP A 23 13.71 0.34 1.78
N PRO A 24 12.81 -0.09 0.87
CA PRO A 24 11.92 -1.23 1.06
C PRO A 24 12.64 -2.52 1.40
N SER A 25 13.90 -2.70 0.98
CA SER A 25 14.70 -3.87 1.36
C SER A 25 15.03 -3.93 2.86
N THR A 26 14.88 -2.80 3.57
CA THR A 26 15.12 -2.68 5.02
C THR A 26 13.84 -2.80 5.85
N TRP A 27 12.68 -2.96 5.21
CA TRP A 27 11.40 -3.02 5.90
C TRP A 27 11.26 -4.31 6.70
N SER A 28 10.84 -4.15 7.95
CA SER A 28 10.37 -5.26 8.77
C SER A 28 8.98 -5.72 8.34
N VAL A 29 8.51 -6.85 8.88
CA VAL A 29 7.14 -7.34 8.69
C VAL A 29 6.10 -6.28 9.10
N GLU A 30 6.38 -5.52 10.16
CA GLU A 30 5.51 -4.43 10.63
C GLU A 30 5.45 -3.27 9.62
N ASP A 31 6.59 -2.88 9.04
CA ASP A 31 6.65 -1.82 8.03
C ASP A 31 5.85 -2.23 6.76
N VAL A 32 5.94 -3.49 6.35
CA VAL A 32 5.15 -4.06 5.24
C VAL A 32 3.65 -3.98 5.55
N LEU A 33 3.26 -4.26 6.79
CA LEU A 33 1.87 -4.19 7.25
C LEU A 33 1.32 -2.77 7.19
N VAL A 34 2.12 -1.78 7.63
CA VAL A 34 1.79 -0.36 7.55
C VAL A 34 1.61 0.07 6.09
N PHE A 35 2.53 -0.33 5.20
CA PHE A 35 2.40 -0.08 3.76
C PHE A 35 1.10 -0.67 3.19
N GLN A 36 0.78 -1.92 3.52
CA GLN A 36 -0.43 -2.59 3.08
C GLN A 36 -1.70 -1.85 3.52
N CYS A 37 -1.73 -1.39 4.78
CA CYS A 37 -2.83 -0.58 5.32
C CYS A 37 -3.00 0.73 4.55
N ALA A 38 -1.88 1.37 4.20
CA ALA A 38 -1.86 2.57 3.37
C ALA A 38 -2.35 2.30 1.94
N VAL A 39 -2.04 1.14 1.34
CA VAL A 39 -2.50 0.76 -0.01
C VAL A 39 -4.01 0.51 -0.05
N PHE A 40 -4.56 -0.16 0.96
CA PHE A 40 -5.98 -0.53 0.96
C PHE A 40 -6.91 0.50 1.59
N HIS A 41 -6.39 1.62 2.11
CA HIS A 41 -7.16 2.66 2.81
C HIS A 41 -8.07 2.07 3.92
N ALA A 42 -7.63 1.00 4.56
CA ALA A 42 -8.55 0.11 5.22
C ALA A 42 -8.34 0.05 6.74
N HIS A 43 -9.10 0.88 7.45
CA HIS A 43 -9.56 0.54 8.80
C HIS A 43 -10.36 -0.78 8.83
N GLN A 44 -10.90 -1.21 7.68
CA GLN A 44 -11.70 -2.44 7.54
C GLN A 44 -10.86 -3.71 7.36
N TRP A 45 -9.59 -3.59 6.97
CA TRP A 45 -8.74 -4.76 6.68
C TRP A 45 -8.08 -5.33 7.94
N LEU A 46 -7.82 -4.48 8.95
CA LEU A 46 -7.41 -4.89 10.30
C LEU A 46 -8.43 -5.83 10.97
N ALA A 47 -9.71 -5.76 10.58
CA ALA A 47 -10.78 -6.63 11.08
C ALA A 47 -10.98 -7.90 10.25
N ASP A 48 -10.29 -8.03 9.12
CA ASP A 48 -10.50 -9.08 8.14
C ASP A 48 -9.44 -10.18 8.32
N ALA A 49 -9.85 -11.46 8.26
CA ALA A 49 -8.97 -12.61 8.54
C ALA A 49 -7.72 -12.67 7.64
N ASN A 50 -7.76 -11.99 6.49
CA ASN A 50 -6.66 -11.85 5.53
C ASN A 50 -5.46 -11.06 6.09
N PHE A 51 -5.68 -10.19 7.10
CA PHE A 51 -4.61 -9.44 7.76
C PHE A 51 -3.70 -10.35 8.59
N SER A 52 -4.29 -11.29 9.33
CA SER A 52 -3.54 -12.27 10.12
C SER A 52 -2.68 -13.20 9.26
N LEU A 53 -3.07 -13.40 8.00
CA LEU A 53 -2.31 -14.20 7.05
C LEU A 53 -0.98 -13.52 6.69
N PHE A 54 -0.93 -12.21 6.44
CA PHE A 54 0.34 -11.52 6.17
C PHE A 54 1.31 -11.58 7.34
N PHE A 55 0.80 -11.38 8.56
CA PHE A 55 1.59 -11.51 9.78
C PHE A 55 2.12 -12.94 9.95
N SER A 56 1.27 -13.95 9.70
CA SER A 56 1.67 -15.37 9.77
C SER A 56 2.59 -15.83 8.64
N GLN A 57 2.60 -15.14 7.49
CA GLN A 57 3.49 -15.46 6.37
C GLN A 57 4.86 -14.78 6.50
N GLU A 58 5.07 -13.97 7.55
CA GLU A 58 6.34 -13.32 7.88
C GLU A 58 6.93 -12.53 6.69
N ILE A 59 6.07 -11.83 5.95
CA ILE A 59 6.48 -11.09 4.74
C ILE A 59 7.22 -9.83 5.15
N ASP A 60 8.55 -9.86 5.04
CA ASP A 60 9.43 -8.71 5.19
C ASP A 60 9.59 -7.92 3.88
N GLY A 61 10.39 -6.86 3.92
CA GLY A 61 10.64 -5.99 2.77
C GLY A 61 11.23 -6.72 1.56
N ASN A 62 12.16 -7.65 1.77
CA ASN A 62 12.77 -8.41 0.68
C ASN A 62 11.77 -9.37 0.04
N ALA A 63 10.98 -10.06 0.86
CA ALA A 63 9.91 -10.93 0.40
C ALA A 63 8.84 -10.14 -0.37
N LEU A 64 8.44 -8.96 0.13
CA LEU A 64 7.49 -8.06 -0.52
C LEU A 64 7.94 -7.71 -1.95
N LEU A 65 9.23 -7.40 -2.13
CA LEU A 65 9.78 -7.05 -3.44
C LEU A 65 9.84 -8.25 -4.41
N LEU A 66 9.81 -9.48 -3.90
CA LEU A 66 9.80 -10.72 -4.71
C LEU A 66 8.39 -11.24 -5.01
N LEU A 67 7.36 -10.70 -4.33
CA LEU A 67 5.97 -11.12 -4.55
C LEU A 67 5.55 -10.91 -6.00
N LYS A 68 4.86 -11.92 -6.53
CA LYS A 68 4.25 -11.92 -7.86
C LYS A 68 2.74 -12.07 -7.75
N SER A 69 2.02 -11.64 -8.78
CA SER A 69 0.55 -11.63 -8.80
C SER A 69 -0.07 -13.00 -8.55
N ASP A 70 0.53 -14.06 -9.08
CA ASP A 70 0.14 -15.47 -8.90
C ASP A 70 0.30 -15.94 -7.45
N VAL A 71 1.42 -15.58 -6.79
CA VAL A 71 1.67 -15.90 -5.37
C VAL A 71 0.69 -15.14 -4.48
N ILE A 72 0.49 -13.85 -4.74
CA ILE A 72 -0.41 -12.97 -3.98
C ILE A 72 -1.85 -13.53 -3.98
N MET A 73 -2.38 -13.87 -5.16
CA MET A 73 -3.75 -14.39 -5.27
C MET A 73 -3.91 -15.78 -4.66
N LYS A 74 -2.89 -16.65 -4.80
CA LYS A 74 -2.97 -18.05 -4.36
C LYS A 74 -2.79 -18.21 -2.85
N TYR A 75 -1.88 -17.44 -2.23
CA TYR A 75 -1.46 -17.67 -0.85
C TYR A 75 -1.93 -16.60 0.14
N LEU A 76 -2.28 -15.40 -0.34
CA LEU A 76 -2.70 -14.29 0.54
C LEU A 76 -4.21 -14.07 0.55
N GLY A 77 -4.98 -14.98 -0.07
CA GLY A 77 -6.44 -14.94 -0.09
C GLY A 77 -7.03 -13.71 -0.80
N LEU A 78 -6.20 -12.96 -1.55
CA LEU A 78 -6.65 -11.75 -2.21
C LEU A 78 -7.45 -12.05 -3.47
N LYS A 79 -8.62 -11.44 -3.59
CA LYS A 79 -9.37 -11.37 -4.86
C LYS A 79 -8.56 -10.59 -5.90
N LEU A 80 -8.87 -10.78 -7.18
CA LEU A 80 -8.16 -10.17 -8.31
C LEU A 80 -8.00 -8.64 -8.16
N GLY A 81 -9.07 -7.92 -7.81
CA GLY A 81 -9.02 -6.46 -7.63
C GLY A 81 -7.98 -6.00 -6.59
N PRO A 82 -8.07 -6.43 -5.33
CA PRO A 82 -7.07 -6.14 -4.30
C PRO A 82 -5.65 -6.59 -4.66
N ALA A 83 -5.49 -7.76 -5.28
CA ALA A 83 -4.18 -8.25 -5.70
C ALA A 83 -3.52 -7.33 -6.74
N LEU A 84 -4.28 -6.88 -7.74
CA LEU A 84 -3.79 -5.94 -8.76
C LEU A 84 -3.44 -4.57 -8.16
N LYS A 85 -4.24 -4.07 -7.21
CA LYS A 85 -3.90 -2.83 -6.48
C LYS A 85 -2.58 -2.98 -5.74
N LEU A 86 -2.39 -4.08 -5.02
CA LEU A 86 -1.14 -4.32 -4.30
C LEU A 86 0.07 -4.39 -5.26
N CYS A 87 -0.04 -5.13 -6.37
CA CYS A 87 1.02 -5.21 -7.37
C CYS A 87 1.41 -3.83 -7.90
N TYR A 88 0.43 -2.99 -8.23
CA TYR A 88 0.67 -1.62 -8.69
C TYR A 88 1.48 -0.79 -7.69
N HIS A 89 1.15 -0.88 -6.41
CA HIS A 89 1.87 -0.14 -5.37
C HIS A 89 3.27 -0.70 -5.10
N ILE A 90 3.47 -2.04 -5.16
CA ILE A 90 4.79 -2.66 -5.07
C ILE A 90 5.68 -2.22 -6.26
N ASP A 91 5.13 -2.17 -7.47
CA ASP A 91 5.89 -1.75 -8.66
C ASP A 91 6.30 -0.28 -8.58
N LYS A 92 5.42 0.59 -8.06
CA LYS A 92 5.79 1.98 -7.74
C LYS A 92 6.89 2.04 -6.69
N LEU A 93 6.76 1.24 -5.64
CA LEU A 93 7.72 1.19 -4.54
C LEU A 93 9.13 0.81 -5.04
N LYS A 94 9.22 -0.13 -5.99
CA LYS A 94 10.49 -0.54 -6.63
C LYS A 94 11.15 0.55 -7.49
N GLN A 95 10.36 1.47 -8.02
CA GLN A 95 10.84 2.55 -8.90
C GLN A 95 11.29 3.79 -8.13
N THR A 96 10.81 3.95 -6.90
CA THR A 96 11.26 5.01 -6.01
C THR A 96 12.73 4.79 -5.68
N LYS A 97 13.56 5.82 -5.91
CA LYS A 97 14.93 5.84 -5.41
C LYS A 97 14.88 6.42 -4.00
N PHE A 98 15.35 5.65 -3.02
CA PHE A 98 15.37 6.00 -1.60
C PHE A 98 16.70 6.61 -1.20
#